data_AF-A0A257ASA9-F1
#
_entry.id   AF-A0A257ASA9-F1
#
_cell.length_a   1.000
_cell.length_b   1.000
_cell.length_c   1.000
_cell.angle_alpha   90.00
_cell.angle_beta   90.00
_cell.angle_gamma   90.00
#
_symmetry.space_group_name_H-M   'P 1'
#
loop_
_entity.id
_entity.type
_entity.pdbx_description
1 polymer ?
#
loop_
_entity_poly.entity_id
_entity_poly.type
_entity_poly.pdbx_seq_one_letter_code
_entity_poly.pdbx_strand_id
1 'polypeptide(L)'
;MKMNTAAQTQTQTRTQISKGRITIPEPLREEYELQEGAYILLIPLEEGIMVKRGGSGGGEMKSLRGSVKEVEVEKASKFIRELRSKWRIK
;
A
#
# COMPACT_ATOMS: atom_id res chain seq x y z
N MET A 1 -30.15 20.67 5.37
CA MET A 1 -29.02 20.29 4.49
C MET A 1 -28.71 18.82 4.75
N LYS A 2 -28.83 17.97 3.74
CA LYS A 2 -28.60 16.52 3.87
C LYS A 2 -27.10 16.26 3.65
N MET A 3 -26.42 15.69 4.65
CA MET A 3 -25.07 15.16 4.48
C MET A 3 -25.22 13.68 4.12
N ASN A 4 -24.82 13.32 2.91
CA ASN A 4 -24.89 11.95 2.43
C ASN A 4 -23.73 11.16 3.02
N THR A 5 -24.07 10.28 3.97
CA THR A 5 -23.26 9.13 4.37
C THR A 5 -22.93 8.33 3.13
N ALA A 6 -21.66 8.34 2.71
CA ALA A 6 -21.16 7.40 1.71
C ALA A 6 -21.25 6.00 2.34
N ALA A 7 -22.33 5.30 2.03
CA ALA A 7 -22.48 3.90 2.37
C ALA A 7 -21.32 3.13 1.73
N GLN A 8 -20.39 2.69 2.56
CA GLN A 8 -19.40 1.68 2.17
C GLN A 8 -20.18 0.43 1.80
N THR A 9 -20.33 0.17 0.50
CA THR A 9 -20.89 -1.08 -0.01
C THR A 9 -19.94 -2.21 0.40
N GLN A 10 -20.26 -2.90 1.49
CA GLN A 10 -19.60 -4.15 1.84
C GLN A 10 -20.04 -5.22 0.83
N THR A 11 -19.27 -5.37 -0.24
CA THR A 11 -19.43 -6.51 -1.15
C THR A 11 -18.91 -7.75 -0.42
N GLN A 12 -19.81 -8.51 0.22
CA GLN A 12 -19.47 -9.81 0.80
C GLN A 12 -19.09 -10.79 -0.31
N THR A 13 -17.80 -10.91 -0.59
CA THR A 13 -17.33 -11.88 -1.57
C THR A 13 -16.98 -13.21 -0.89
N ARG A 14 -17.89 -14.19 -1.01
CA ARG A 14 -17.71 -15.54 -0.47
C ARG A 14 -16.63 -16.26 -1.27
N THR A 15 -15.50 -16.53 -0.64
CA THR A 15 -14.37 -17.22 -1.27
C THR A 15 -14.39 -18.71 -0.93
N GLN A 16 -14.25 -19.57 -1.95
CA GLN A 16 -14.13 -21.02 -1.76
C GLN A 16 -12.68 -21.40 -1.46
N ILE A 17 -12.49 -22.25 -0.45
CA ILE A 17 -11.18 -22.81 -0.11
C ILE A 17 -11.09 -24.22 -0.69
N SER A 18 -10.00 -24.54 -1.37
CA SER A 18 -9.74 -25.90 -1.88
C SER A 18 -8.25 -26.23 -1.75
N LYS A 19 -7.94 -27.38 -1.15
CA LYS A 19 -6.55 -27.86 -0.96
C LYS A 19 -5.63 -26.83 -0.26
N GLY A 20 -6.17 -26.07 0.70
CA GLY A 20 -5.43 -25.00 1.39
C GLY A 20 -5.17 -23.74 0.53
N ARG A 21 -5.78 -23.64 -0.65
CA ARG A 21 -5.69 -22.47 -1.54
C ARG A 21 -6.95 -21.63 -1.41
N ILE A 22 -6.76 -20.32 -1.35
CA ILE A 22 -7.82 -19.30 -1.33
C ILE A 22 -7.83 -18.65 -2.71
N THR A 23 -8.97 -18.64 -3.39
CA THR A 23 -9.09 -18.00 -4.70
C THR A 23 -9.54 -16.56 -4.53
N ILE A 24 -8.69 -15.59 -4.86
CA ILE A 24 -9.07 -14.17 -4.79
C ILE A 24 -9.95 -13.83 -6.02
N PRO A 25 -11.20 -13.37 -5.82
CA PRO A 25 -12.10 -12.93 -6.88
C PRO A 25 -11.48 -11.84 -7.76
N GLU A 26 -11.82 -11.83 -9.04
CA GLU A 26 -11.32 -10.84 -10.02
C GLU A 26 -11.49 -9.37 -9.58
N PRO A 27 -12.63 -8.93 -9.02
CA PRO A 27 -12.78 -7.53 -8.59
C PRO A 27 -11.75 -7.12 -7.53
N LEU A 28 -11.45 -8.02 -6.58
CA LEU A 28 -10.44 -7.77 -5.54
C LEU A 28 -9.02 -7.86 -6.09
N ARG A 29 -8.77 -8.65 -7.14
CA ARG A 29 -7.45 -8.67 -7.79
C ARG A 29 -7.16 -7.36 -8.50
N GLU A 30 -8.15 -6.80 -9.19
CA GLU A 30 -8.02 -5.52 -9.89
C GLU A 30 -7.86 -4.36 -8.92
N GLU A 31 -8.73 -4.27 -7.91
CA GLU A 31 -8.72 -3.18 -6.92
C GLU A 31 -7.40 -3.08 -6.15
N TYR A 32 -6.82 -4.23 -5.79
CA TYR A 32 -5.57 -4.30 -5.02
C TYR A 32 -4.33 -4.60 -5.88
N GLU A 33 -4.47 -4.55 -7.21
CA GLU A 33 -3.41 -4.80 -8.19
C GLU A 33 -2.64 -6.12 -7.93
N LEU A 34 -3.36 -7.18 -7.56
CA LEU A 34 -2.82 -8.51 -7.28
C LEU A 34 -2.67 -9.30 -8.59
N GLN A 35 -1.63 -8.92 -9.35
CA GLN A 35 -1.27 -9.55 -10.61
C GLN A 35 -0.57 -10.90 -10.41
N GLU A 36 -0.52 -11.72 -11.46
CA GLU A 36 0.22 -12.97 -11.45
C GLU A 36 1.72 -12.71 -11.19
N GLY A 37 2.33 -13.51 -10.31
CA GLY A 37 3.73 -13.31 -9.88
C GLY A 37 3.92 -12.24 -8.80
N ALA A 38 2.86 -11.55 -8.37
CA ALA A 38 2.93 -10.63 -7.24
C ALA A 38 3.14 -11.38 -5.91
N TYR A 39 4.02 -10.84 -5.07
CA TYR A 39 4.16 -11.31 -3.70
C TYR A 39 3.03 -10.74 -2.83
N ILE A 40 2.52 -11.55 -1.92
CA ILE A 40 1.52 -11.15 -0.93
C ILE A 40 2.05 -11.40 0.47
N LEU A 41 1.71 -10.51 1.39
CA LEU A 41 1.99 -10.67 2.81
C LEU A 41 0.70 -11.08 3.51
N LEU A 42 0.76 -12.19 4.25
CA LEU A 42 -0.32 -12.68 5.10
C LEU A 42 0.00 -12.30 6.55
N ILE A 43 -0.86 -11.50 7.15
CA ILE A 43 -0.71 -11.06 8.55
C ILE A 43 -1.87 -11.66 9.36
N PRO A 44 -1.60 -12.53 10.35
CA PRO A 44 -2.64 -13.03 11.22
C PRO A 44 -3.16 -11.90 12.13
N LEU A 45 -4.48 -11.85 12.31
CA LEU A 45 -5.20 -10.96 13.21
C LEU A 45 -6.11 -11.81 14.12
N GLU A 46 -6.69 -11.20 15.16
CA GLU A 46 -7.63 -11.91 16.04
C GLU A 46 -8.83 -12.47 15.26
N GLU A 47 -9.37 -11.69 14.32
CA GLU A 47 -10.50 -12.08 13.45
C GLU A 47 -10.05 -12.39 12.01
N GLY A 48 -9.02 -13.25 11.86
CA GLY A 48 -8.67 -13.84 10.58
C GLY A 48 -7.32 -13.41 10.03
N ILE A 49 -7.23 -13.20 8.72
CA ILE A 49 -5.96 -12.95 8.02
C ILE A 49 -6.11 -11.70 7.15
N MET A 50 -5.24 -10.72 7.37
CA MET A 50 -5.10 -9.57 6.49
C MET A 50 -4.12 -9.91 5.36
N VAL A 51 -4.59 -9.77 4.13
CA VAL A 51 -3.76 -9.90 2.92
C VAL A 51 -3.34 -8.50 2.49
N LYS A 52 -2.03 -8.27 2.42
CA LYS A 52 -1.47 -7.04 1.83
C LYS A 52 -0.70 -7.40 0.57
N ARG A 53 -0.74 -6.52 -0.42
CA ARG A 53 0.24 -6.56 -1.50
C ARG A 53 1.62 -6.49 -0.87
N GLY A 54 2.45 -7.49 -1.12
CA GLY A 54 3.85 -7.45 -0.78
C GLY A 54 4.48 -6.39 -1.66
N GLY A 55 4.66 -5.18 -1.14
CA GLY A 55 5.60 -4.24 -1.75
C GLY A 55 6.92 -4.98 -1.88
N SER A 56 7.48 -5.01 -3.08
CA SER A 56 8.67 -5.74 -3.52
C SER A 56 9.59 -6.02 -2.34
N GLY A 57 9.40 -7.18 -1.70
CA GLY A 57 9.92 -7.49 -0.38
C GLY A 57 11.43 -7.34 -0.37
N GLY A 58 11.91 -6.18 0.07
CA GLY A 58 13.32 -5.87 0.12
C GLY A 58 14.04 -5.70 -1.22
N GLY A 59 13.38 -5.39 -2.35
CA GLY A 59 14.07 -5.12 -3.62
C GLY A 59 14.25 -3.63 -3.89
N GLU A 60 13.16 -2.89 -3.88
CA GLU A 60 13.13 -1.50 -4.36
C GLU A 60 13.61 -0.51 -3.29
N MET A 61 13.20 -0.67 -2.03
CA MET A 61 13.78 0.10 -0.91
C MET A 61 15.20 -0.35 -0.53
N LYS A 62 15.61 -1.60 -0.85
CA LYS A 62 17.03 -1.99 -0.72
C LYS A 62 17.88 -1.38 -1.84
N SER A 63 17.32 -1.18 -3.04
CA SER A 63 18.00 -0.45 -4.12
C SER A 63 18.36 0.98 -3.69
N LEU A 64 17.50 1.65 -2.91
CA LEU A 64 17.83 2.97 -2.36
C LEU A 64 18.94 2.92 -1.30
N ARG A 65 19.08 1.81 -0.57
CA ARG A 65 20.13 1.62 0.44
C ARG A 65 21.46 1.29 -0.26
N GLY A 66 22.10 2.33 -0.79
CA GLY A 66 23.35 2.25 -1.56
C GLY A 66 23.34 3.11 -2.83
N SER A 67 22.15 3.41 -3.38
CA SER A 67 21.99 4.34 -4.52
C SER A 67 21.97 5.81 -4.11
N VAL A 68 21.74 6.09 -2.82
CA VAL A 68 21.89 7.42 -2.25
C VAL A 68 23.37 7.67 -1.98
N LYS A 69 24.12 8.04 -3.03
CA LYS A 69 25.46 8.62 -2.89
C LYS A 69 25.31 10.04 -2.35
N GLU A 70 25.91 10.32 -1.19
CA GLU A 70 26.04 11.65 -0.58
C GLU A 70 24.88 12.61 -0.84
N VAL A 71 23.86 12.55 0.03
CA VAL A 71 22.94 13.68 0.13
C VAL A 71 23.72 14.81 0.76
N GLU A 72 23.94 15.89 0.01
CA GLU A 72 24.38 17.17 0.57
C GLU A 72 23.28 17.67 1.53
N VAL A 73 23.39 17.26 2.80
CA VAL A 73 22.34 17.37 3.81
C VAL A 73 21.84 18.81 3.95
N GLU A 74 22.75 19.78 3.80
CA GLU A 74 22.44 21.20 3.87
C GLU A 74 21.56 21.66 2.70
N LYS A 75 21.87 21.22 1.48
CA LYS A 75 21.10 21.55 0.28
C LYS A 75 19.70 20.93 0.33
N ALA A 76 19.62 19.66 0.75
CA ALA A 76 18.34 18.98 0.97
C ALA A 76 17.51 19.68 2.07
N SER A 77 18.15 20.10 3.15
CA SER A 77 17.48 20.81 4.25
C SER A 77 16.94 22.17 3.83
N LYS A 78 17.71 22.94 3.04
CA LYS A 78 17.25 24.22 2.46
C LYS A 78 16.04 24.01 1.54
N PHE A 79 16.11 23.04 0.62
CA PHE A 79 15.01 22.70 -0.27
C PHE A 79 13.72 22.33 0.47
N ILE A 80 13.82 21.47 1.51
CA ILE A 80 12.67 21.09 2.33
C ILE A 80 12.06 22.29 3.06
N ARG A 81 12.90 23.19 3.61
CA ARG A 81 12.42 24.41 4.29
C ARG A 81 11.66 25.34 3.34
N GLU A 82 12.18 25.54 2.13
CA GLU A 82 11.54 26.37 1.11
C GLU A 82 10.20 25.79 0.66
N LEU A 83 10.15 24.47 0.40
CA LEU A 83 8.90 23.78 0.07
C LEU A 83 7.87 23.93 1.20
N ARG A 84 8.26 23.67 2.46
CA ARG A 84 7.35 23.83 3.60
C ARG A 84 6.83 25.27 3.73
N SER A 85 7.67 26.27 3.45
CA SER A 85 7.24 27.67 3.48
C SER A 85 6.23 27.99 2.37
N LYS A 86 6.41 27.45 1.16
CA LYS A 86 5.48 27.65 0.02
C LYS A 86 4.12 27.01 0.26
N TRP A 87 4.10 25.82 0.85
CA TRP A 87 2.88 25.04 1.10
C TRP A 87 2.25 25.33 2.47
N ARG A 88 2.81 26.28 3.22
CA ARG A 88 2.20 26.76 4.46
C ARG A 88 0.98 27.60 4.11
N ILE A 89 -0.18 26.95 4.13
CA ILE A 89 -1.49 27.61 4.08
C ILE A 89 -1.54 28.60 5.24
N LYS A 90 -1.84 29.87 4.94
CA LYS A 90 -2.06 30.91 5.95
C LYS A 90 -3.46 30.80 6.54
#